data_AF-A0AAJ3ZKM2-F1
#
_entry.id   AF-A0AAJ3ZKM2-F1
#
_cell.length_a   1.000
_cell.length_b   1.000
_cell.length_c   1.000
_cell.angle_alpha   90.00
_cell.angle_beta   90.00
_cell.angle_gamma   90.00
#
_symmetry.space_group_name_H-M   'P 1'
#
loop_
_entity.id
_entity.type
_entity.pdbx_description
1 polymer ?
#
loop_
_entity_poly.entity_id
_entity_poly.type
_entity_poly.pdbx_seq_one_letter_code
_entity_poly.pdbx_strand_id
1 'polypeptide(L)'
;MKTLFLHISFFVVIISNYSFDSESNILKSEQKDFYAEGQGKYPEGSERELIFSELQKFTAFEIRIIKNEIFARHGYIFKSKDLATYFGKQNWYKPLYKDVTSKLDKIERRNISFIIENFE
;
A
#
# COMPACT_ATOMS: atom_id res chain seq x y z
N MET A 1 71.34 27.92 0.97
CA MET A 1 71.04 27.80 2.41
C MET A 1 69.62 27.30 2.59
N LYS A 2 69.46 26.32 3.48
CA LYS A 2 68.22 25.72 4.02
C LYS A 2 67.43 24.79 3.09
N THR A 3 67.84 23.52 3.14
CA THR A 3 66.99 22.34 3.00
C THR A 3 65.86 22.34 4.05
N LEU A 4 64.64 21.98 3.66
CA LEU A 4 63.71 21.27 4.54
C LEU A 4 62.87 20.27 3.73
N PHE A 5 62.91 19.03 4.20
CA PHE A 5 62.29 17.83 3.64
C PHE A 5 60.79 17.71 3.98
N LEU A 6 60.13 16.79 3.26
CA LEU A 6 58.86 16.11 3.56
C LEU A 6 57.55 16.89 3.37
N HIS A 7 56.87 16.63 2.25
CA HIS A 7 55.65 15.83 2.36
C HIS A 7 55.43 14.99 1.10
N ILE A 8 55.61 13.69 1.30
CA ILE A 8 55.36 12.62 0.37
C ILE A 8 53.89 12.65 -0.06
N SER A 9 53.67 12.36 -1.34
CA SER A 9 52.41 12.06 -2.03
C SER A 9 51.23 11.71 -1.13
N PHE A 10 50.24 12.60 -1.09
CA PHE A 10 48.89 12.26 -0.63
C PHE A 10 47.84 12.81 -1.60
N PHE A 11 48.05 12.62 -2.90
CA PHE A 11 47.03 12.96 -3.90
C PHE A 11 46.71 11.84 -4.91
N VAL A 12 47.24 10.63 -4.71
CA VAL A 12 46.96 9.50 -5.63
C VAL A 12 46.45 8.24 -4.92
N VAL A 13 46.09 8.30 -3.63
CA VAL A 13 45.52 7.16 -2.89
C VAL A 13 44.17 7.49 -2.24
N ILE A 14 43.38 8.39 -2.84
CA ILE A 14 41.96 8.59 -2.49
C ILE A 14 41.05 8.36 -3.71
N ILE A 15 41.55 7.76 -4.80
CA ILE A 15 40.73 7.45 -6.00
C ILE A 15 40.84 5.97 -6.42
N SER A 16 40.93 5.07 -5.43
CA SER A 16 40.81 3.62 -5.69
C SER A 16 40.12 2.83 -4.58
N ASN A 17 39.49 3.52 -3.62
CA ASN A 17 38.67 2.90 -2.56
C ASN A 17 37.38 3.70 -2.30
N TYR A 18 36.69 4.09 -3.36
CA TYR A 18 35.30 4.55 -3.25
C TYR A 18 34.48 3.97 -4.39
N SER A 19 34.32 2.64 -4.34
CA SER A 19 33.34 1.92 -5.14
C SER A 19 32.41 1.23 -4.17
N PHE A 20 31.28 1.85 -3.80
CA PHE A 20 30.07 1.10 -3.42
C PHE A 20 28.84 2.01 -3.32
N ASP A 21 28.10 2.06 -4.43
CA ASP A 21 26.65 1.89 -4.46
C ASP A 21 25.83 2.71 -3.44
N SER A 22 25.73 4.03 -3.64
CA SER A 22 24.75 4.87 -2.94
C SER A 22 23.72 5.54 -3.84
N GLU A 23 23.94 5.60 -5.17
CA GLU A 23 22.98 6.18 -6.11
C GLU A 23 21.77 5.28 -6.38
N SER A 24 21.89 3.95 -6.23
CA SER A 24 20.78 3.01 -6.41
C SER A 24 19.74 3.05 -5.29
N ASN A 25 20.09 3.63 -4.13
CA ASN A 25 19.22 3.68 -2.95
C ASN A 25 18.54 5.04 -2.74
N ILE A 26 19.00 6.10 -3.43
CA ILE A 26 18.43 7.46 -3.34
C ILE A 26 17.27 7.65 -4.34
N LEU A 27 17.14 6.78 -5.35
CA LEU A 27 16.00 6.71 -6.27
C LEU A 27 14.89 5.73 -5.84
N LYS A 28 15.00 5.12 -4.65
CA LYS A 28 13.85 4.55 -3.92
C LYS A 28 13.15 5.65 -3.11
N SER A 29 12.96 6.81 -3.70
CA SER A 29 12.08 7.84 -3.14
C SER A 29 10.66 7.28 -3.13
N GLU A 30 10.14 6.96 -1.95
CA GLU A 30 8.73 6.77 -1.56
C GLU A 30 7.70 6.75 -2.71
N GLN A 31 7.70 5.71 -3.54
CA GLN A 31 6.59 5.48 -4.44
C GLN A 31 5.46 4.89 -3.59
N LYS A 32 4.67 5.75 -2.93
CA LYS A 32 3.50 5.33 -2.15
C LYS A 32 2.64 4.44 -3.04
N ASP A 33 2.43 3.20 -2.60
CA ASP A 33 1.55 2.25 -3.27
C ASP A 33 0.19 2.92 -3.53
N PHE A 34 -0.45 2.58 -4.65
CA PHE A 34 -1.77 3.13 -4.97
C PHE A 34 -2.77 2.79 -3.86
N TYR A 35 -3.42 3.81 -3.31
CA TYR A 35 -4.50 3.67 -2.35
C TYR A 35 -5.56 4.76 -2.56
N ALA A 36 -6.81 4.36 -2.75
CA ALA A 36 -7.94 5.28 -2.92
C ALA A 36 -8.49 5.76 -1.56
N GLU A 37 -7.72 6.63 -0.90
CA GLU A 37 -7.99 7.13 0.46
C GLU A 37 -9.34 7.86 0.58
N GLY A 38 -10.16 7.44 1.54
CA GLY A 38 -11.50 8.01 1.81
C GLY A 38 -12.51 7.84 0.67
N GLN A 39 -12.20 7.04 -0.36
CA GLN A 39 -13.06 6.84 -1.51
C GLN A 39 -14.01 5.65 -1.33
N GLY A 40 -15.18 5.76 -1.96
CA GLY A 40 -16.19 4.71 -1.96
C GLY A 40 -17.38 5.02 -1.05
N LYS A 41 -18.29 4.06 -0.89
CA LYS A 41 -19.54 4.24 -0.16
C LYS A 41 -19.37 4.01 1.34
N TYR A 42 -18.37 3.21 1.73
CA TYR A 42 -18.15 2.74 3.09
C TYR A 42 -16.70 3.03 3.56
N PRO A 43 -16.29 4.31 3.65
CA PRO A 43 -14.98 4.75 4.18
C PRO A 43 -14.58 4.04 5.47
N GLU A 44 -15.54 3.86 6.38
CA GLU A 44 -15.37 3.26 7.70
C GLU A 44 -14.74 1.86 7.68
N GLY A 45 -14.89 1.10 6.58
CA GLY A 45 -14.28 -0.22 6.43
C GLY A 45 -12.75 -0.22 6.51
N SER A 46 -12.11 0.92 6.20
CA SER A 46 -10.65 1.09 6.36
C SER A 46 -10.26 2.11 7.44
N GLU A 47 -11.17 2.98 7.88
CA GLU A 47 -10.83 4.11 8.77
C GLU A 47 -10.94 3.78 10.26
N ARG A 48 -11.82 2.86 10.64
CA ARG A 48 -12.06 2.47 12.04
C ARG A 48 -12.49 1.02 12.17
N GLU A 49 -12.52 0.51 13.39
CA GLU A 49 -13.09 -0.81 13.65
C GLU A 49 -14.62 -0.79 13.42
N LEU A 50 -15.12 -1.82 12.74
CA LEU A 50 -16.54 -2.03 12.51
C LEU A 50 -17.19 -2.66 13.75
N ILE A 51 -18.44 -2.32 14.00
CA ILE A 51 -19.22 -2.87 15.12
C ILE A 51 -20.38 -3.73 14.61
N PHE A 52 -20.68 -4.80 15.35
CA PHE A 52 -21.69 -5.78 14.95
C PHE A 52 -23.07 -5.15 14.71
N SER A 53 -23.54 -4.32 15.63
CA SER A 53 -24.86 -3.69 15.59
C SER A 53 -25.02 -2.68 14.44
N GLU A 54 -23.92 -2.13 13.92
CA GLU A 54 -23.91 -1.31 12.71
C GLU A 54 -24.07 -2.20 11.48
N LEU A 55 -23.28 -3.28 11.40
CA LEU A 55 -23.30 -4.19 10.27
C LEU A 55 -24.64 -4.92 10.10
N GLN A 56 -25.35 -5.21 11.19
CA GLN A 56 -26.69 -5.82 11.14
C GLN A 56 -27.75 -5.01 10.38
N LYS A 57 -27.51 -3.72 10.13
CA LYS A 57 -28.44 -2.86 9.39
C LYS A 57 -28.26 -2.97 7.87
N PHE A 58 -27.16 -3.57 7.42
CA PHE A 58 -26.86 -3.73 6.00
C PHE A 58 -27.39 -5.05 5.46
N THR A 59 -27.73 -5.03 4.18
CA THR A 59 -28.06 -6.26 3.45
C THR A 59 -26.80 -7.11 3.22
N ALA A 60 -26.95 -8.40 2.95
CA ALA A 60 -25.82 -9.28 2.61
C ALA A 60 -25.02 -8.77 1.40
N PHE A 61 -25.71 -8.15 0.42
CA PHE A 61 -25.04 -7.50 -0.71
C PHE A 61 -24.17 -6.32 -0.25
N GLU A 62 -24.68 -5.46 0.63
CA GLU A 62 -23.93 -4.33 1.16
C GLU A 62 -22.76 -4.77 2.04
N ILE A 63 -22.91 -5.79 2.88
CA ILE A 63 -21.79 -6.40 3.62
C ILE A 63 -20.70 -6.88 2.66
N ARG A 64 -21.08 -7.55 1.57
CA ARG A 64 -20.14 -7.95 0.53
C ARG A 64 -19.47 -6.74 -0.12
N ILE A 65 -20.18 -5.65 -0.37
CA ILE A 65 -19.57 -4.42 -0.91
C ILE A 65 -18.61 -3.79 0.11
N ILE A 66 -18.98 -3.64 1.39
CA ILE A 66 -18.12 -3.10 2.45
C ILE A 66 -16.78 -3.85 2.49
N LYS A 67 -16.84 -5.19 2.55
CA LYS A 67 -15.63 -6.03 2.55
C LYS A 67 -14.79 -5.83 1.29
N ASN A 68 -15.42 -5.84 0.12
CA ASN A 68 -14.69 -5.74 -1.15
C ASN A 68 -14.20 -4.32 -1.46
N GLU A 69 -14.81 -3.29 -0.88
CA GLU A 69 -14.35 -1.90 -1.04
C GLU A 69 -12.96 -1.69 -0.45
N ILE A 70 -12.66 -2.36 0.69
CA ILE A 70 -11.31 -2.41 1.27
C ILE A 70 -10.29 -2.89 0.23
N PHE A 71 -10.54 -4.04 -0.42
CA PHE A 71 -9.65 -4.56 -1.47
C PHE A 71 -9.59 -3.64 -2.70
N ALA A 72 -10.71 -3.02 -3.07
CA ALA A 72 -10.79 -2.12 -4.21
C ALA A 72 -9.93 -0.86 -4.02
N ARG A 73 -9.84 -0.32 -2.79
CA ARG A 73 -9.00 0.84 -2.48
C ARG A 73 -7.52 0.58 -2.74
N HIS A 74 -7.07 -0.65 -2.50
CA HIS A 74 -5.71 -1.11 -2.81
C HIS A 74 -5.53 -1.53 -4.28
N GLY A 75 -6.56 -1.39 -5.11
CA GLY A 75 -6.50 -1.72 -6.54
C GLY A 75 -6.58 -3.21 -6.85
N TYR A 76 -7.27 -4.00 -6.04
CA TYR A 76 -7.48 -5.42 -6.31
C TYR A 76 -8.28 -5.68 -7.60
N ILE A 77 -7.84 -6.64 -8.41
CA ILE A 77 -8.53 -7.07 -9.63
C ILE A 77 -9.58 -8.14 -9.29
N PHE A 78 -10.86 -7.78 -9.35
CA PHE A 78 -11.96 -8.71 -9.07
C PHE A 78 -12.16 -9.73 -10.20
N LYS A 79 -12.19 -11.01 -9.85
CA LYS A 79 -12.60 -12.10 -10.77
C LYS A 79 -14.11 -12.24 -10.88
N SER A 80 -14.84 -11.83 -9.83
CA SER A 80 -16.29 -11.88 -9.82
C SER A 80 -16.86 -10.82 -10.75
N LYS A 81 -17.66 -11.23 -11.73
CA LYS A 81 -18.18 -10.33 -12.79
C LYS A 81 -19.01 -9.18 -12.21
N ASP A 82 -19.81 -9.45 -11.19
CA ASP A 82 -20.62 -8.45 -10.50
C ASP A 82 -19.77 -7.42 -9.75
N LEU A 83 -18.75 -7.83 -9.01
CA LEU A 83 -17.83 -6.91 -8.31
C LEU A 83 -16.97 -6.11 -9.29
N ALA A 84 -16.45 -6.75 -10.34
CA ALA A 84 -15.72 -6.05 -11.41
C ALA A 84 -16.61 -5.00 -12.10
N THR A 85 -17.89 -5.32 -12.32
CA THR A 85 -18.87 -4.38 -12.89
C THR A 85 -19.21 -3.26 -11.91
N TYR A 86 -19.38 -3.56 -10.62
CA TYR A 86 -19.71 -2.58 -9.59
C TYR A 86 -18.57 -1.58 -9.36
N PHE A 87 -17.36 -2.07 -9.11
CA PHE A 87 -16.18 -1.24 -8.86
C PHE A 87 -15.68 -0.57 -10.14
N GLY A 88 -15.81 -1.21 -11.31
CA GLY A 88 -15.47 -0.61 -12.60
C GLY A 88 -16.28 0.64 -12.97
N LYS A 89 -17.43 0.87 -12.30
CA LYS A 89 -18.21 2.11 -12.42
C LYS A 89 -17.75 3.22 -11.46
N GLN A 90 -16.83 2.94 -10.55
CA GLN A 90 -16.34 3.90 -9.57
C GLN A 90 -15.14 4.65 -10.14
N ASN A 91 -15.22 5.98 -10.21
CA ASN A 91 -14.14 6.80 -10.81
C ASN A 91 -12.80 6.69 -10.08
N TRP A 92 -12.81 6.31 -8.80
CA TRP A 92 -11.62 6.15 -7.97
C TRP A 92 -10.96 4.77 -8.09
N TYR A 93 -11.66 3.76 -8.62
CA TYR A 93 -11.17 2.39 -8.66
C TYR A 93 -10.18 2.18 -9.82
N LYS A 94 -9.04 1.57 -9.51
CA LYS A 94 -8.04 1.17 -10.51
C LYS A 94 -7.66 -0.30 -10.33
N PRO A 95 -7.95 -1.19 -11.29
CA PRO A 95 -7.59 -2.62 -11.20
C PRO A 95 -6.09 -2.83 -11.49
N LEU A 96 -5.27 -2.90 -10.44
CA LEU A 96 -3.79 -2.93 -10.55
C LEU A 96 -3.15 -4.27 -10.16
N TYR A 97 -3.66 -4.92 -9.10
CA TYR A 97 -2.98 -6.08 -8.51
C TYR A 97 -3.90 -7.30 -8.40
N LYS A 98 -3.34 -8.48 -8.65
CA LYS A 98 -4.03 -9.77 -8.45
C LYS A 98 -4.12 -10.18 -6.98
N ASP A 99 -3.27 -9.59 -6.14
CA ASP A 99 -3.22 -9.79 -4.69
C ASP A 99 -2.80 -8.46 -4.03
N VAL A 100 -3.53 -8.07 -3.00
CA VAL A 100 -3.29 -6.85 -2.20
C VAL A 100 -3.12 -7.18 -0.71
N THR A 101 -3.03 -8.46 -0.33
CA THR A 101 -3.01 -8.91 1.06
C THR A 101 -1.90 -8.26 1.88
N SER A 102 -0.72 -8.07 1.28
CA SER A 102 0.42 -7.40 1.90
C SER A 102 0.26 -5.89 2.05
N LYS A 103 -0.68 -5.28 1.31
CA LYS A 103 -0.98 -3.84 1.32
C LYS A 103 -2.05 -3.45 2.33
N LEU A 104 -2.82 -4.43 2.82
CA LEU A 104 -3.87 -4.17 3.81
C LEU A 104 -3.26 -3.63 5.10
N ASP A 105 -3.96 -2.71 5.73
CA ASP A 105 -3.60 -2.20 7.05
C ASP A 105 -4.14 -3.11 8.17
N LYS A 106 -3.70 -2.84 9.40
CA LYS A 106 -4.12 -3.62 10.57
C LYS A 106 -5.64 -3.55 10.81
N ILE A 107 -6.23 -2.36 10.65
CA ILE A 107 -7.67 -2.14 10.82
C ILE A 107 -8.44 -2.89 9.74
N GLU A 108 -8.02 -2.77 8.49
CA GLU A 108 -8.63 -3.45 7.35
C GLU A 108 -8.63 -4.97 7.50
N ARG A 109 -7.49 -5.57 7.87
CA ARG A 109 -7.41 -7.01 8.16
C ARG A 109 -8.39 -7.43 9.25
N ARG A 110 -8.45 -6.67 10.36
CA ARG A 110 -9.37 -6.95 11.46
C ARG A 110 -10.83 -6.87 11.00
N ASN A 111 -11.19 -5.85 10.23
CA ASN A 111 -12.54 -5.66 9.73
C ASN A 111 -12.94 -6.76 8.74
N ILE A 112 -12.03 -7.18 7.85
CA ILE A 112 -12.27 -8.31 6.94
C ILE A 112 -12.53 -9.59 7.73
N SER A 113 -11.67 -9.92 8.70
CA SER A 113 -11.87 -11.09 9.58
C SER A 113 -13.20 -11.01 10.34
N PHE A 114 -13.52 -9.84 10.90
CA PHE A 114 -14.76 -9.61 11.62
C PHE A 114 -16.00 -9.83 10.75
N ILE A 115 -15.99 -9.35 9.50
CA ILE A 115 -17.09 -9.57 8.55
C ILE A 115 -17.24 -11.05 8.24
N ILE A 116 -16.13 -11.75 7.93
CA ILE A 116 -16.16 -13.17 7.59
C ILE A 116 -16.73 -13.99 8.76
N GLU A 117 -16.24 -13.79 9.98
CA GLU A 117 -16.66 -14.58 11.14
C GLU A 117 -18.14 -14.40 11.52
N ASN A 118 -18.75 -13.26 11.18
CA ASN A 118 -20.09 -12.90 11.65
C ASN A 118 -21.16 -12.88 10.55
N PHE A 119 -20.78 -12.85 9.27
CA PHE A 119 -21.72 -12.61 8.16
C PHE A 119 -21.48 -13.48 6.91
N GLU A 120 -20.46 -14.34 6.87
CA GLU A 120 -20.17 -15.26 5.74
C GLU A 120 -19.95 -16.71 6.19
#